data_AF-A0A1B1YP81-F1
#
_entry.id   AF-A0A1B1YP81-F1
#
_cell.length_a   1.000
_cell.length_b   1.000
_cell.length_c   1.000
_cell.angle_alpha   90.00
_cell.angle_beta   90.00
_cell.angle_gamma   90.00
#
_symmetry.space_group_name_H-M   'P 1'
#
loop_
_entity.id
_entity.type
_entity.pdbx_description
1 polymer ?
#
loop_
_entity_poly.entity_id
_entity_poly.type
_entity_poly.pdbx_seq_one_letter_code
_entity_poly.pdbx_strand_id
1 'polypeptide(L)'
;MAVGVIIGSAFGKIVTSLVNDIITPILGIFLGKIDVKDLKLVIRPAEGENSELAILYGQFLQNILDFLIISISIFAFVRLVASLKTRAESLLVKDREKKEEEEKREEPLKPSKEEELLAEIRDLLKEMQKQKDI
;
A
#
# COMPACT_ATOMS: atom_id res chain seq x y z
N MET A 1 3.51 -23.40 3.99
CA MET A 1 2.88 -23.48 2.64
C MET A 1 1.36 -23.32 2.70
N ALA A 2 0.63 -23.99 3.61
CA ALA A 2 -0.84 -23.93 3.66
C ALA A 2 -1.45 -22.53 3.87
N VAL A 3 -0.83 -21.68 4.70
CA VAL A 3 -1.35 -20.34 5.03
C VAL A 3 -1.45 -19.43 3.80
N GLY A 4 -0.48 -19.49 2.88
CA GLY A 4 -0.49 -18.68 1.65
C GLY A 4 -1.64 -19.04 0.71
N VAL A 5 -1.96 -20.33 0.59
CA VAL A 5 -3.07 -20.81 -0.27
C VAL A 5 -4.43 -20.40 0.33
N ILE A 6 -4.60 -20.54 1.65
CA ILE A 6 -5.83 -20.15 2.34
C ILE A 6 -6.07 -18.65 2.20
N ILE A 7 -5.06 -17.82 2.48
CA ILE A 7 -5.16 -16.37 2.34
C ILE A 7 -5.40 -15.99 0.87
N GLY A 8 -4.70 -16.60 -0.07
CA GLY A 8 -4.89 -16.35 -1.50
C GLY A 8 -6.33 -16.64 -1.96
N SER A 9 -6.89 -17.76 -1.53
CA SER A 9 -8.27 -18.15 -1.86
C SER A 9 -9.32 -17.22 -1.23
N ALA A 10 -9.13 -16.81 0.02
CA ALA A 10 -10.02 -15.90 0.72
C ALA A 10 -9.95 -14.48 0.14
N PHE A 11 -8.74 -14.00 -0.15
CA PHE A 11 -8.52 -12.70 -0.77
C PHE A 11 -9.12 -12.63 -2.17
N GLY A 12 -8.97 -13.69 -2.97
CA GLY A 12 -9.62 -13.81 -4.27
C GLY A 12 -11.14 -13.59 -4.19
N LYS A 13 -11.82 -14.21 -3.22
CA LYS A 13 -13.27 -14.02 -3.00
C LYS A 13 -13.64 -12.59 -2.67
N ILE A 14 -12.86 -11.91 -1.83
CA ILE A 14 -13.09 -10.50 -1.46
C ILE A 14 -12.99 -9.62 -2.70
N VAL A 15 -11.97 -9.83 -3.53
CA VAL A 15 -11.79 -9.09 -4.78
C VAL A 15 -12.93 -9.38 -5.76
N THR A 16 -13.31 -10.66 -5.94
CA THR A 16 -14.43 -11.02 -6.80
C THR A 16 -15.73 -10.34 -6.38
N SER A 17 -16.02 -10.27 -5.08
CA SER A 17 -17.18 -9.54 -4.56
C SER A 17 -17.09 -8.04 -4.81
N LEU A 18 -15.94 -7.40 -4.57
CA LEU A 18 -15.73 -5.98 -4.89
C LEU A 18 -16.02 -5.70 -6.37
N VAL A 19 -15.60 -6.60 -7.26
CA VAL A 19 -15.80 -6.42 -8.69
C VAL A 19 -17.26 -6.63 -9.05
N ASN A 20 -17.82 -7.79 -8.71
CA ASN A 20 -19.17 -8.18 -9.12
C ASN A 20 -20.26 -7.33 -8.47
N ASP A 21 -20.08 -6.95 -7.21
CA ASP A 21 -21.13 -6.32 -6.41
C ASP A 21 -21.02 -4.78 -6.41
N ILE A 22 -19.84 -4.22 -6.70
CA ILE A 22 -19.62 -2.77 -6.67
C ILE A 22 -19.18 -2.26 -8.04
N ILE A 23 -18.10 -2.77 -8.62
CA ILE A 23 -17.54 -2.20 -9.84
C ILE A 23 -18.43 -2.49 -11.05
N THR A 24 -18.90 -3.72 -11.23
CA THR A 24 -19.75 -4.09 -12.38
C THR A 24 -21.07 -3.30 -12.42
N PRO A 25 -21.82 -3.12 -11.30
CA PRO A 25 -23.00 -2.26 -11.30
C PRO A 25 -22.69 -0.80 -11.62
N ILE A 26 -21.60 -0.25 -11.07
CA ILE A 26 -21.16 1.12 -11.35
C ILE A 26 -20.82 1.27 -12.83
N LEU A 27 -20.03 0.36 -13.39
CA LEU A 27 -19.70 0.35 -14.82
C LEU A 27 -20.95 0.17 -15.68
N GLY A 28 -21.92 -0.65 -15.26
CA GLY A 28 -23.19 -0.84 -15.95
C GLY A 28 -24.05 0.43 -16.01
N ILE A 29 -23.95 1.31 -15.01
CA ILE A 29 -24.62 2.62 -15.02
C ILE A 29 -23.92 3.57 -16.02
N PHE A 30 -22.59 3.58 -16.05
CA PHE A 30 -21.82 4.54 -16.86
C PHE A 30 -21.65 4.13 -18.34
N LEU A 31 -21.45 2.84 -18.62
CA LEU A 31 -21.19 2.31 -19.96
C LEU A 31 -22.42 1.61 -20.58
N GLY A 32 -23.52 1.49 -19.82
CA GLY A 32 -24.69 0.71 -20.21
C GLY A 32 -24.52 -0.80 -19.93
N LYS A 33 -25.54 -1.61 -20.26
CA LYS A 33 -25.47 -3.07 -20.12
C LYS A 33 -24.42 -3.64 -21.09
N ILE A 34 -23.19 -3.83 -20.61
CA ILE A 34 -22.16 -4.60 -21.32
C ILE A 34 -22.45 -6.07 -21.07
N ASP A 35 -23.43 -6.62 -21.78
CA ASP A 35 -23.74 -8.05 -21.73
C ASP A 35 -23.33 -8.67 -23.08
N VAL A 36 -22.09 -9.14 -23.15
CA VAL A 36 -21.56 -9.87 -24.33
C VAL A 36 -21.85 -11.36 -24.23
N LYS A 37 -22.45 -11.81 -23.12
CA LYS A 37 -22.76 -13.20 -22.81
C LYS A 37 -23.71 -13.86 -23.79
N ASP A 38 -24.66 -13.10 -24.34
CA ASP A 38 -25.70 -13.62 -25.25
C ASP A 38 -25.19 -13.85 -26.69
N LEU A 39 -23.94 -13.49 -26.98
CA LEU A 39 -23.34 -13.76 -28.28
C LEU A 39 -23.11 -15.27 -28.45
N LYS A 40 -23.85 -15.85 -29.39
CA LYS A 40 -23.72 -17.26 -29.77
C LYS A 40 -23.66 -17.41 -31.27
N LEU A 41 -22.78 -18.31 -31.73
CA LEU A 41 -22.71 -18.72 -33.12
C LEU A 41 -23.51 -20.01 -33.25
N VAL A 42 -24.72 -19.93 -33.80
CA VAL A 42 -25.57 -21.11 -34.02
C VAL A 42 -25.06 -21.85 -35.25
N ILE A 43 -24.48 -23.03 -35.03
CA ILE A 43 -23.96 -23.89 -36.11
C ILE A 43 -25.07 -24.78 -36.66
N ARG A 44 -25.93 -25.30 -35.77
CA ARG A 44 -27.14 -26.05 -36.14
C ARG A 44 -28.32 -25.53 -35.33
N PRO A 45 -29.36 -24.98 -35.97
CA PRO A 45 -30.58 -24.61 -35.27
C PRO A 45 -31.25 -25.87 -34.70
N ALA A 46 -31.97 -25.72 -33.58
CA ALA A 46 -32.73 -26.81 -33.00
C ALA A 46 -33.85 -27.24 -33.97
N GLU A 47 -33.90 -28.53 -34.31
CA GLU A 47 -34.97 -29.13 -35.12
C GLU A 47 -35.50 -30.38 -34.41
N GLY A 48 -36.77 -30.34 -34.02
CA GLY A 48 -37.46 -31.43 -33.32
C GLY A 48 -36.89 -31.66 -31.91
N GLU A 49 -36.52 -32.91 -31.60
CA GLU A 49 -35.89 -33.30 -30.32
C GLU A 49 -34.38 -33.01 -30.25
N ASN A 50 -33.76 -32.49 -31.32
CA ASN A 50 -32.32 -32.22 -31.33
C ASN A 50 -31.99 -30.87 -30.69
N SER A 51 -31.16 -30.88 -29.66
CA SER A 51 -30.65 -29.67 -29.02
C SER A 51 -29.89 -28.76 -30.00
N GLU A 52 -30.05 -27.44 -29.81
CA GLU A 52 -29.30 -26.41 -30.53
C GLU A 52 -27.79 -26.63 -30.37
N LEU A 53 -27.06 -26.71 -31.49
CA LEU A 53 -25.60 -26.73 -31.47
C LEU A 53 -25.10 -25.32 -31.74
N ALA A 54 -24.77 -24.60 -30.68
CA ALA A 54 -24.24 -23.26 -30.75
C ALA A 54 -22.90 -23.14 -30.00
N ILE A 55 -21.95 -22.39 -30.57
CA ILE A 55 -20.74 -21.97 -29.86
C ILE A 55 -21.09 -20.72 -29.06
N LEU A 56 -21.11 -20.85 -27.74
CA LEU A 56 -21.37 -19.77 -26.80
C LEU A 56 -20.09 -18.94 -26.54
N TYR A 57 -19.55 -18.31 -27.58
CA TYR A 57 -18.33 -17.50 -27.46
C TYR A 57 -18.53 -16.23 -26.63
N GLY A 58 -19.79 -15.78 -26.47
CA GLY A 58 -20.15 -14.66 -25.62
C GLY A 58 -19.75 -14.86 -24.16
N GLN A 59 -19.96 -16.06 -23.60
CA GLN A 59 -19.53 -16.38 -22.24
C GLN A 59 -18.01 -16.32 -22.09
N PHE A 60 -17.27 -16.76 -23.11
CA PHE A 60 -15.81 -16.69 -23.08
C PHE A 60 -15.32 -15.24 -23.09
N LEU A 61 -15.91 -14.40 -23.93
CA LEU A 61 -15.57 -12.98 -24.01
C LEU A 61 -15.95 -12.23 -22.72
N GLN A 62 -17.09 -12.58 -22.13
CA GLN A 62 -17.50 -12.08 -20.81
C GLN A 62 -16.46 -12.43 -19.74
N ASN A 63 -16.00 -13.68 -19.70
CA ASN A 63 -14.98 -14.10 -18.74
C ASN A 63 -13.65 -13.34 -18.91
N ILE A 64 -13.26 -13.02 -20.16
CA ILE A 64 -12.07 -12.18 -20.44
C ILE A 64 -12.27 -10.77 -19.89
N LEU A 65 -13.45 -10.18 -20.11
CA LEU A 65 -13.76 -8.85 -19.61
C LEU A 65 -13.75 -8.82 -18.07
N ASP A 66 -14.40 -9.79 -17.43
CA ASP A 66 -14.44 -9.93 -15.98
C ASP A 66 -13.01 -10.07 -15.41
N PHE A 67 -12.16 -10.89 -16.05
CA PHE A 67 -10.75 -11.03 -15.67
C PHE A 67 -9.99 -9.69 -15.78
N LEU A 68 -10.21 -8.93 -16.85
CA LEU A 68 -9.56 -7.62 -17.03
C LEU A 68 -10.00 -6.63 -15.94
N ILE A 69 -11.30 -6.57 -15.64
CA ILE A 69 -11.83 -5.72 -14.57
C ILE A 69 -11.26 -6.14 -13.21
N ILE A 70 -11.24 -7.45 -12.91
CA ILE A 70 -10.65 -7.98 -11.68
C ILE A 70 -9.16 -7.60 -11.58
N SER A 71 -8.39 -7.78 -12.65
CA SER A 71 -6.96 -7.46 -12.64
C SER A 71 -6.68 -5.98 -12.34
N ILE A 72 -7.44 -5.06 -12.95
CA ILE A 72 -7.33 -3.62 -12.70
C ILE A 72 -7.76 -3.29 -11.28
N SER A 73 -8.80 -3.95 -10.78
CA SER A 73 -9.33 -3.74 -9.42
C SER A 73 -8.34 -4.18 -8.36
N ILE A 74 -7.68 -5.33 -8.54
CA ILE A 74 -6.59 -5.79 -7.66
C ILE A 74 -5.45 -4.78 -7.69
N PHE A 75 -5.04 -4.33 -8.88
CA PHE A 75 -3.97 -3.34 -9.00
C PHE A 75 -4.32 -2.04 -8.27
N ALA A 76 -5.53 -1.52 -8.45
CA ALA A 76 -6.02 -0.32 -7.78
C ALA A 76 -6.05 -0.50 -6.26
N PHE A 77 -6.54 -1.64 -5.78
CA PHE A 77 -6.59 -1.95 -4.34
C PHE A 77 -5.20 -2.07 -3.72
N VAL A 78 -4.29 -2.82 -4.35
CA VAL A 78 -2.90 -2.95 -3.89
C VAL A 78 -2.21 -1.59 -3.89
N ARG A 79 -2.42 -0.78 -4.92
CA ARG A 79 -1.87 0.58 -4.99
C ARG A 79 -2.44 1.50 -3.91
N LEU A 80 -3.73 1.39 -3.60
CA LEU A 80 -4.38 2.13 -2.52
C LEU A 80 -3.75 1.77 -1.17
N VAL A 81 -3.63 0.48 -0.86
CA VAL A 81 -3.01 -0.01 0.38
C VAL A 81 -1.54 0.41 0.46
N ALA A 82 -0.78 0.29 -0.63
CA ALA A 82 0.60 0.73 -0.70
C ALA A 82 0.72 2.24 -0.44
N SER A 83 -0.15 3.05 -1.04
CA SER A 83 -0.18 4.50 -0.82
C SER A 83 -0.52 4.87 0.63
N LEU A 84 -1.47 4.18 1.25
CA LEU A 84 -1.82 4.38 2.65
C LEU A 84 -0.66 3.98 3.58
N LYS A 85 0.05 2.89 3.28
CA LYS A 85 1.23 2.46 4.03
C LYS A 85 2.36 3.49 3.95
N THR A 86 2.66 4.03 2.77
CA THR A 86 3.68 5.10 2.61
C THR A 86 3.28 6.37 3.36
N ARG A 87 1.98 6.73 3.39
CA ARG A 87 1.49 7.86 4.19
C ARG A 87 1.60 7.61 5.69
N ALA A 88 1.28 6.40 6.16
CA ALA A 88 1.43 6.03 7.55
C ALA A 88 2.90 6.00 7.99
N GLU A 89 3.80 5.45 7.16
CA GLU A 89 5.24 5.41 7.44
C GLU A 89 5.86 6.81 7.45
N SER A 90 5.47 7.71 6.54
CA SER A 90 5.99 9.08 6.52
C SER A 90 5.52 9.94 7.70
N LEU A 91 4.38 9.62 8.33
CA LEU A 91 3.95 10.25 9.58
C LEU A 91 4.77 9.73 10.77
N LEU A 92 4.96 8.41 10.86
CA LEU A 92 5.75 7.79 11.93
C LEU A 92 7.24 8.17 11.88
N VAL A 93 7.81 8.35 10.68
CA VAL A 93 9.20 8.82 10.52
C VAL A 93 9.33 10.30 10.92
N LYS A 94 8.39 11.16 10.53
CA LYS A 94 8.39 12.57 10.95
C LYS A 94 8.23 12.74 12.46
N ASP A 95 7.42 11.89 13.10
CA ASP A 95 7.23 11.92 14.56
C ASP A 95 8.49 11.42 15.30
N ARG A 96 9.28 10.53 14.69
CA ARG A 96 10.58 10.10 15.22
C ARG A 96 11.67 11.15 15.01
N GLU A 97 11.77 11.71 13.80
CA GLU A 97 12.73 12.78 13.49
C GLU A 97 12.50 14.01 14.37
N LYS A 98 11.23 14.40 14.60
CA LYS A 98 10.90 15.51 15.52
C LYS A 98 11.23 15.22 16.98
N LYS A 99 10.98 13.98 17.45
CA LYS A 99 11.34 13.57 18.81
C LYS A 99 12.85 13.50 19.01
N GLU A 100 13.59 13.02 18.02
CA GLU A 100 15.06 13.01 18.02
C GLU A 100 15.64 14.42 17.96
N GLU A 101 15.02 15.35 17.21
CA GLU A 101 15.39 16.77 17.20
C GLU A 101 15.07 17.48 18.53
N GLU A 102 13.96 17.17 19.19
CA GLU A 102 13.60 17.71 20.50
C GLU A 102 14.50 17.15 21.61
N GLU A 103 14.77 15.85 21.65
CA GLU A 103 15.70 15.22 22.60
C GLU A 103 17.13 15.75 22.44
N LYS A 104 17.59 15.95 21.20
CA LYS A 104 18.91 16.53 20.91
C LYS A 104 19.01 18.03 21.27
N ARG A 105 17.88 18.72 21.37
CA ARG A 105 17.80 20.14 21.77
C ARG A 105 17.66 20.30 23.28
N GLU A 106 17.15 19.28 23.97
CA GLU A 106 17.00 19.22 25.43
C GLU A 106 18.21 18.62 26.14
N GLU A 107 19.12 17.90 25.46
CA GLU A 107 20.43 17.62 26.06
C GLU A 107 21.17 18.95 26.26
N PRO A 108 21.39 19.41 27.51
CA PRO A 108 22.23 20.57 27.74
C PRO A 108 23.58 20.23 27.10
N LEU A 109 24.10 21.13 26.26
CA LEU A 109 25.43 21.06 25.67
C LEU A 109 26.41 20.64 26.77
N LYS A 110 26.65 19.33 26.90
CA LYS A 110 27.64 18.83 27.83
C LYS A 110 28.93 19.43 27.33
N PRO A 111 29.64 20.22 28.15
CA PRO A 111 30.85 20.85 27.70
C PRO A 111 31.72 19.78 27.06
N SER A 112 32.22 20.04 25.86
CA SER A 112 33.10 19.07 25.22
C SER A 112 34.29 18.81 26.15
N LYS A 113 34.94 17.65 26.05
CA LYS A 113 36.13 17.36 26.88
C LYS A 113 37.18 18.46 26.78
N GLU A 114 37.25 19.15 25.65
CA GLU A 114 38.13 20.31 25.46
C GLU A 114 37.69 21.51 26.29
N GLU A 115 36.39 21.79 26.40
CA GLU A 115 35.86 22.88 27.23
C GLU A 115 36.05 22.61 28.72
N GLU A 116 35.95 21.36 29.17
CA GLU A 116 36.26 20.94 30.54
C GLU A 116 37.74 21.13 30.86
N LEU A 117 38.62 20.67 29.97
CA LEU A 117 40.07 20.82 30.11
C LEU A 117 40.49 22.30 30.09
N LEU A 118 39.87 23.12 29.24
CA LEU A 118 40.13 24.56 29.19
C LEU A 118 39.67 25.27 30.47
N ALA A 119 38.59 24.82 31.10
CA ALA A 119 38.14 25.33 32.39
C ALA A 119 39.13 24.97 33.52
N GLU A 120 39.59 23.73 33.56
CA GLU A 120 40.58 23.26 34.54
C GLU A 120 41.93 23.98 34.40
N ILE A 121 42.40 24.19 33.15
CA ILE A 121 43.61 24.97 32.86
C ILE A 121 43.47 26.41 33.34
N ARG A 122 42.31 27.06 33.11
CA ARG A 122 42.07 28.43 33.56
C ARG A 122 42.16 28.54 35.08
N ASP A 123 41.59 27.58 35.79
CA ASP A 123 41.54 27.60 37.24
C ASP A 123 42.93 27.32 37.85
N LEU A 124 43.69 26.37 37.29
CA LEU A 124 45.10 26.13 37.64
C LEU A 124 45.98 27.36 37.41
N LEU A 125 45.80 28.07 36.28
CA LEU A 125 46.56 29.30 36.00
C LEU A 125 46.26 30.41 37.01
N LYS A 126 45.00 30.51 37.46
CA LYS A 126 44.60 31.49 38.47
C LYS A 126 45.20 31.18 39.83
N GLU A 127 45.27 29.90 40.20
CA GLU A 127 45.98 29.47 41.41
C GLU A 127 47.48 29.77 41.32
N MET A 128 48.12 29.48 40.20
CA MET A 128 49.54 29.79 39.97
C MET A 128 49.84 31.30 40.02
N GLN A 129 48.95 32.15 39.49
CA GLN A 129 49.09 33.60 39.61
C GLN A 129 48.98 34.05 41.08
N LYS A 130 48.01 33.51 41.81
CA LYS A 130 47.81 33.82 43.23
C LYS A 130 48.99 33.35 44.10
N GLN A 131 49.68 32.28 43.69
CA GLN A 131 50.90 31.78 44.34
C GLN A 131 52.14 32.63 44.02
N LYS A 132 52.13 33.36 42.90
CA LYS A 132 53.22 34.24 42.46
C LYS A 132 53.14 35.65 43.05
N ASP A 133 51.95 36.06 43.49
CA ASP A 133 51.67 37.35 44.12
C ASP A 133 51.84 37.34 45.68
N ILE A 134 52.38 36.25 46.23
CA ILE A 134 52.76 36.08 47.65
C ILE A 134 54.28 35.99 47.74
#